data_AF-A0A353R1H0-F1
#
_entry.id   AF-A0A353R1H0-F1
#
_cell.length_a   1.000
_cell.length_b   1.000
_cell.length_c   1.000
_cell.angle_alpha   90.00
_cell.angle_beta   90.00
_cell.angle_gamma   90.00
#
_symmetry.space_group_name_H-M   'P 1'
#
loop_
_entity.id
_entity.type
_entity.pdbx_description
1 polymer ?
#
loop_
_entity_poly.entity_id
_entity_poly.type
_entity_poly.pdbx_seq_one_letter_code
_entity_poly.pdbx_strand_id
1 'polypeptide(L)' 'MAINDTLPLALLDQGLNYRLRGSPAAERLLERLQGRMLALQARDLNRSLYLLAHRRGLQVLAQSDEPAQAGRARTI' A
#
# COMPACT_ATOMS: atom_id res chain seq x y z
N MET A 1 -1.61 18.02 -13.95
CA MET A 1 -0.87 16.90 -14.58
C MET A 1 -1.16 15.66 -13.73
N ALA A 2 -2.01 14.73 -14.17
CA ALA A 2 -2.52 13.62 -13.33
C ALA A 2 -2.66 12.27 -14.06
N ILE A 3 -2.21 12.20 -15.32
CA ILE A 3 -2.39 11.01 -16.17
C ILE A 3 -1.32 9.94 -15.90
N ASN A 4 -0.13 10.34 -15.40
CA ASN A 4 0.99 9.40 -15.17
C ASN A 4 0.99 8.72 -13.78
N ASP A 5 0.24 9.21 -12.78
CA ASP A 5 0.27 8.65 -11.42
C ASP A 5 -0.87 7.65 -11.14
N THR A 6 -1.95 7.70 -11.90
CA THR A 6 -3.12 6.83 -11.73
C THR A 6 -2.93 5.44 -12.36
N LEU A 7 -2.26 5.38 -13.52
CA LEU A 7 -1.90 4.12 -14.21
C LEU A 7 -1.04 3.18 -13.34
N PRO A 8 0.02 3.65 -12.67
CA PRO A 8 0.83 2.81 -11.77
C PRO A 8 0.05 2.25 -10.58
N LEU A 9 -0.87 3.02 -9.99
CA LEU A 9 -1.63 2.59 -8.82
C LEU A 9 -2.64 1.49 -9.17
N ALA A 10 -3.34 1.64 -10.29
CA ALA A 10 -4.27 0.62 -10.77
C ALA A 10 -3.57 -0.71 -11.08
N LEU A 11 -2.38 -0.66 -11.68
CA LEU A 11 -1.57 -1.85 -11.96
C LEU A 11 -1.07 -2.54 -10.68
N LEU A 12 -0.68 -1.76 -9.67
CA LEU A 12 -0.30 -2.29 -8.36
C LEU A 12 -1.49 -2.96 -7.66
N ASP A 13 -2.65 -2.32 -7.68
CA ASP A 13 -3.88 -2.86 -7.09
C ASP A 13 -4.26 -4.20 -7.75
N GLN A 14 -4.24 -4.25 -9.08
CA GLN A 14 -4.52 -5.47 -9.83
C GLN A 14 -3.48 -6.57 -9.54
N GLY A 15 -2.19 -6.24 -9.52
CA GLY A 15 -1.12 -7.19 -9.28
C GLY A 15 -1.14 -7.81 -7.87
N LEU A 16 -1.41 -7.00 -6.86
CA LEU A 16 -1.57 -7.46 -5.48
C LEU A 16 -2.77 -8.40 -5.36
N ASN A 17 -3.94 -7.99 -5.87
CA ASN A 17 -5.15 -8.80 -5.79
C ASN A 17 -5.06 -10.09 -6.62
N TYR A 18 -4.34 -10.08 -7.75
CA TYR A 18 -4.05 -11.30 -8.50
C TYR A 18 -3.25 -12.32 -7.68
N ARG A 19 -2.21 -11.87 -6.95
CA ARG A 19 -1.39 -12.77 -6.09
C ARG A 19 -2.14 -13.29 -4.88
N LEU A 20 -3.08 -12.52 -4.33
CA LEU A 20 -3.85 -12.92 -3.15
C LEU A 20 -5.01 -13.87 -3.52
N ARG A 21 -5.47 -13.85 -4.77
CA ARG A 21 -6.61 -14.65 -5.22
C ARG A 21 -6.34 -16.16 -5.08
N GLY A 22 -7.27 -16.86 -4.44
CA GLY A 22 -7.24 -18.31 -4.32
C GLY A 22 -6.21 -18.86 -3.32
N SER A 23 -5.59 -17.99 -2.52
CA SER A 23 -4.68 -18.40 -1.44
C SER A 23 -5.40 -18.41 -0.08
N PRO A 24 -5.60 -19.58 0.56
CA PRO A 24 -6.24 -19.66 1.87
C PRO A 24 -5.45 -18.96 2.99
N ALA A 25 -4.14 -18.78 2.79
CA ALA A 25 -3.31 -18.01 3.71
C ALA A 25 -3.54 -16.50 3.53
N ALA A 26 -3.69 -16.04 2.29
CA ALA A 26 -4.01 -14.66 1.98
C ALA A 26 -5.40 -14.27 2.51
N GLU A 27 -6.40 -15.15 2.35
CA GLU A 27 -7.76 -14.92 2.88
C GLU A 27 -7.75 -14.73 4.39
N ARG A 28 -7.09 -15.64 5.13
CA ARG A 28 -6.93 -15.52 6.59
C ARG A 28 -6.17 -14.25 7.00
N LEU A 29 -5.18 -13.84 6.21
CA LEU A 29 -4.47 -12.59 6.45
C LEU A 29 -5.38 -11.37 6.22
N LEU A 30 -6.16 -11.36 5.14
CA LEU A 30 -7.11 -10.29 4.83
C LEU A 30 -8.21 -10.16 5.88
N GLU A 31 -8.71 -11.27 6.41
CA GLU A 31 -9.66 -11.27 7.54
C GLU A 31 -9.07 -10.62 8.79
N ARG A 32 -7.82 -10.96 9.13
CA ARG A 32 -7.11 -10.36 10.28
C ARG A 32 -6.78 -8.88 10.09
N LEU A 33 -6.62 -8.46 8.84
CA LEU A 33 -6.27 -7.08 8.49
C LEU A 33 -7.49 -6.26 8.09
N GLN A 34 -8.70 -6.83 8.08
CA GLN A 34 -9.90 -6.14 7.60
C GLN A 34 -10.11 -4.80 8.30
N GLY A 35 -10.25 -3.73 7.51
CA GLY A 35 -10.41 -2.36 8.01
C GLY A 35 -9.12 -1.72 8.54
N ARG A 36 -7.99 -2.42 8.51
CA ARG A 36 -6.67 -1.86 8.85
C ARG A 36 -6.01 -1.25 7.63
N MET A 37 -5.33 -0.14 7.87
CA MET A 37 -4.50 0.54 6.87
C MET A 37 -3.04 0.13 7.06
N LEU A 38 -2.39 -0.26 5.97
CA LEU A 38 -0.97 -0.61 5.93
C LEU A 38 -0.23 0.52 5.20
N ALA A 39 0.80 1.07 5.84
CA ALA A 39 1.71 2.01 5.20
C ALA A 39 2.92 1.24 4.67
N LEU A 40 3.17 1.35 3.37
CA LEU A 40 4.34 0.82 2.70
C LEU A 40 5.27 1.97 2.32
N GLN A 41 6.46 1.98 2.90
CA GLN A 41 7.58 2.80 2.46
C GLN A 41 8.54 1.90 1.67
N ALA A 42 8.64 2.11 0.37
CA ALA A 42 9.72 1.53 -0.41
C ALA A 42 10.89 2.50 -0.41
N ARG A 43 12.11 2.00 -0.16
CA ARG A 43 13.32 2.84 -0.08
C ARG A 43 13.56 3.69 -1.33
N ASP A 44 13.17 3.15 -2.48
CA ASP A 44 13.36 3.80 -3.78
C ASP A 44 12.13 4.60 -4.25
N LEU A 45 11.04 4.59 -3.46
CA LEU A 45 9.89 5.44 -3.71
C LEU A 45 10.00 6.68 -2.82
N ASN A 46 10.01 7.86 -3.44
CA ASN A 46 9.90 9.15 -2.74
C ASN A 46 8.53 9.38 -2.08
N ARG A 47 7.70 8.33 -1.93
CA ARG A 47 6.30 8.41 -1.55
C ARG A 47 5.87 7.19 -0.75
N SER A 48 5.02 7.42 0.23
CA SER A 48 4.37 6.34 1.00
C SER A 48 3.14 5.84 0.24
N LEU A 49 2.98 4.52 0.20
CA LEU A 49 1.80 3.85 -0.33
C LEU A 49 0.92 3.39 0.82
N TYR A 50 -0.37 3.71 0.76
CA TYR A 50 -1.34 3.21 1.73
C TYR A 50 -2.14 2.09 1.10
N LEU A 51 -2.28 0.98 1.83
CA LEU A 51 -3.13 -0.14 1.44
C LEU A 51 -4.23 -0.29 2.48
N LEU A 52 -5.48 -0.37 2.04
CA LEU A 52 -6.61 -0.70 2.90
C LEU A 52 -7.00 -2.16 2.66
N ALA A 53 -6.94 -2.98 3.70
CA ALA A 53 -7.34 -4.37 3.58
C ALA A 53 -8.85 -4.53 3.77
N HIS A 54 -9.46 -5.24 2.83
CA HIS A 54 -10.87 -5.58 2.82
C HIS A 54 -11.06 -7.09 2.66
N ARG A 55 -12.28 -7.57 2.93
CA ARG A 55 -12.63 -8.98 2.85
C ARG A 55 -12.35 -9.62 1.49
N ARG A 56 -12.34 -8.83 0.41
CA ARG A 56 -12.15 -9.32 -0.97
C ARG A 56 -10.76 -9.05 -1.54
N GLY A 57 -9.88 -8.39 -0.80
CA GLY A 57 -8.59 -7.97 -1.33
C GLY A 57 -7.97 -6.76 -0.63
N LEU A 58 -6.98 -6.18 -1.28
CA LEU A 58 -6.36 -4.92 -0.88
C LEU A 58 -6.84 -3.82 -1.82
N GLN A 59 -7.07 -2.63 -1.29
CA GLN A 59 -7.26 -1.42 -2.07
C GLN A 59 -6.04 -0.52 -1.89
N VAL A 60 -5.37 -0.18 -2.98
CA VAL A 60 -4.31 0.84 -2.97
C VAL A 60 -4.95 2.23 -2.89
N LEU A 61 -4.67 2.96 -1.82
CA LEU A 61 -5.07 4.34 -1.62
C LEU A 61 -3.91 5.27 -2.03
N ALA A 62 -4.27 6.41 -2.63
CA ALA A 62 -3.32 7.35 -3.22
C ALA A 62 -2.27 7.85 -2.22
N GLN A 63 -1.11 8.16 -2.79
CA GLN A 63 0.14 8.55 -2.16
C GLN A 63 0.03 9.90 -1.44
N SER A 64 0.66 10.00 -0.27
CA SER A 64 0.96 11.30 0.33
C SER A 64 2.40 11.67 -0.03
N ASP A 65 2.58 12.88 -0.56
CA ASP A 65 3.87 13.54 -0.78
C ASP A 65 4.52 14.01 0.53
N GLU A 66 4.01 13.60 1.70
CA GLU A 66 4.80 13.76 2.90
C GLU A 66 6.06 12.90 2.77
N PRO A 67 7.26 13.53 2.73
CA PRO A 67 8.47 12.76 2.84
C PRO A 67 8.33 11.98 4.14
N ALA A 68 8.53 10.67 4.06
CA ALA A 68 8.84 9.87 5.23
C ALA A 68 9.91 10.66 5.98
N GLN A 69 9.56 11.32 7.08
CA GLN A 69 10.50 12.07 7.91
C GLN A 69 11.41 11.07 8.61
N ALA A 70 12.28 10.44 7.84
CA ALA A 70 13.53 9.87 8.30
C ALA A 70 14.48 11.06 8.50
N GLY A 71 14.24 11.84 9.56
CA GLY A 71 14.90 13.12 9.72
C GLY A 71 14.80 13.73 11.10
N ARG A 72 15.38 13.05 12.11
CA ARG A 72 16.18 13.60 13.24
C ARG A 72 15.93 12.85 14.54
N ALA A 73 16.65 11.74 14.74
CA ALA A 73 17.20 11.43 16.05
C ALA A 73 18.68 11.86 16.06
N ARG A 74 18.92 13.18 16.02
CA ARG A 74 20.16 13.74 16.58
C ARG A 74 19.79 14.18 17.99
N THR A 75 19.92 13.25 18.93
CA THR A 75 20.07 13.61 20.34
C THR A 75 21.53 14.05 20.49
N ILE A 76 21.70 15.34 20.79
CA ILE A 76 22.97 15.97 21.14
C ILE A 76 23.40 15.44 22.51
#